data_AF-A0A917G3E0-F1
#
_entry.id   AF-A0A917G3E0-F1
#
_cell.length_a   1.000
_cell.length_b   1.000
_cell.length_c   1.000
_cell.angle_alpha   90.00
_cell.angle_beta   90.00
_cell.angle_gamma   90.00
#
_symmetry.space_group_name_H-M   'P 1'
#
loop_
_entity.id
_entity.type
_entity.pdbx_description
1 polymer ?
#
loop_
_entity_poly.entity_id
_entity_poly.type
_entity_poly.pdbx_seq_one_letter_code
_entity_poly.pdbx_strand_id
1 'polypeptide(L)'
;MKHVIRIILLTVFLVVTASIWDGLFSTTLVKLLLNVDFIWPNSTIVLDFTYHLLTTTVIYVIFISLPARYQKIYIVSLFFITLFLYFILSTIAIQSFPITIWALSGWIVIHLLFMMLLATYRKTYTHKK
;
A
#
# COMPACT_ATOMS: atom_id res chain seq x y z
N MET A 1 12.80 15.01 -9.22
CA MET A 1 12.03 14.33 -10.30
C MET A 1 12.00 12.81 -10.18
N LYS A 2 13.13 12.09 -10.11
CA LYS A 2 13.14 10.60 -10.06
C LYS A 2 12.33 10.00 -8.89
N HIS A 3 12.34 10.63 -7.72
CA HIS A 3 11.58 10.16 -6.55
C HIS A 3 10.07 10.32 -6.72
N VAL A 4 9.61 11.46 -7.24
CA VAL A 4 8.19 11.73 -7.51
C VAL A 4 7.62 10.69 -8.47
N ILE A 5 8.34 10.39 -9.55
CA ILE A 5 7.92 9.35 -10.52
C ILE A 5 7.81 7.98 -9.84
N ARG A 6 8.78 7.60 -8.99
CA ARG A 6 8.74 6.31 -8.27
C ARG A 6 7.57 6.22 -7.31
N ILE A 7 7.25 7.30 -6.61
CA ILE A 7 6.09 7.37 -5.71
C ILE A 7 4.81 7.17 -6.53
N ILE A 8 4.64 7.91 -7.63
CA ILE A 8 3.47 7.76 -8.52
C ILE A 8 3.36 6.32 -9.03
N LEU A 9 4.47 5.72 -9.49
CA LEU A 9 4.49 4.34 -9.96
C LEU A 9 4.11 3.34 -8.86
N LEU A 10 4.62 3.52 -7.63
CA LEU A 10 4.26 2.68 -6.49
C LEU A 10 2.77 2.78 -6.15
N THR A 11 2.23 4.00 -6.14
CA THR A 11 0.80 4.24 -5.87
C THR A 11 -0.08 3.63 -6.96
N VAL A 12 0.22 3.91 -8.23
CA VAL A 12 -0.53 3.34 -9.36
C VAL A 12 -0.45 1.81 -9.36
N PHE A 13 0.73 1.23 -9.11
CA PHE A 13 0.92 -0.21 -9.01
C PHE A 13 0.00 -0.83 -7.95
N LEU A 14 -0.03 -0.23 -6.76
CA LEU A 14 -0.81 -0.72 -5.63
C LEU A 14 -2.33 -0.64 -5.91
N VAL A 15 -2.81 0.43 -6.55
CA VAL A 15 -4.22 0.56 -6.96
C VAL A 15 -4.61 -0.41 -8.09
N VAL A 16 -3.76 -0.54 -9.10
CA VAL A 16 -4.01 -1.42 -10.26
C VAL A 16 -4.03 -2.88 -9.82
N THR A 17 -3.07 -3.31 -9.01
CA THR A 17 -3.02 -4.69 -8.51
C THR A 17 -4.22 -5.04 -7.63
N ALA A 18 -4.68 -4.10 -6.78
CA ALA A 18 -5.93 -4.25 -6.03
C ALA A 18 -7.15 -4.38 -6.97
N SER A 19 -7.21 -3.56 -8.01
CA SER A 19 -8.32 -3.57 -8.98
C SER A 19 -8.38 -4.88 -9.76
N ILE A 20 -7.22 -5.41 -10.16
CA ILE A 20 -7.12 -6.70 -10.82
C ILE A 20 -7.58 -7.81 -9.87
N TRP A 21 -7.14 -7.79 -8.61
CA TRP A 21 -7.55 -8.80 -7.63
C TRP A 21 -9.06 -8.80 -7.39
N ASP A 22 -9.66 -7.62 -7.23
CA ASP A 22 -11.10 -7.45 -7.10
C ASP A 22 -11.86 -8.02 -8.30
N GLY A 23 -11.40 -7.75 -9.52
CA GLY A 23 -12.00 -8.30 -10.73
C GLY A 23 -11.90 -9.83 -10.81
N LEU A 24 -10.80 -10.42 -10.34
CA LEU A 24 -10.57 -11.88 -10.41
C LEU A 24 -11.33 -12.66 -9.33
N PHE A 25 -11.42 -12.12 -8.11
CA PHE A 25 -11.92 -12.86 -6.95
C PHE A 25 -13.22 -12.27 -6.37
N SER A 26 -13.82 -11.28 -7.06
CA SER A 26 -15.03 -10.59 -6.61
C SER A 26 -14.91 -10.02 -5.19
N THR A 27 -13.71 -9.53 -4.84
CA THR A 27 -13.45 -8.84 -3.58
C THR A 27 -13.66 -7.34 -3.73
N THR A 28 -13.49 -6.60 -2.63
CA THR A 28 -13.60 -5.14 -2.59
C THR A 28 -12.31 -4.50 -2.03
N LEU A 29 -11.15 -5.13 -2.24
CA LEU A 29 -9.86 -4.66 -1.78
C LEU A 29 -9.49 -3.28 -2.26
N VAL A 30 -9.85 -2.87 -3.48
CA VAL A 30 -9.64 -1.48 -3.93
C VAL A 30 -10.31 -0.55 -2.97
N LYS A 31 -11.57 -0.80 -2.61
CA LYS A 31 -12.27 0.00 -1.61
C LYS A 31 -11.60 -0.14 -0.24
N LEU A 32 -11.18 -1.32 0.23
CA LEU A 32 -10.51 -1.42 1.54
C LEU A 32 -9.17 -0.65 1.59
N LEU A 33 -8.46 -0.70 0.47
CA LEU A 33 -7.16 -0.10 0.28
C LEU A 33 -7.38 1.41 0.15
N LEU A 34 -8.09 1.87 -0.87
CA LEU A 34 -8.42 3.25 -1.20
C LEU A 34 -9.33 3.98 -0.20
N ASN A 35 -10.13 3.28 0.62
CA ASN A 35 -11.21 3.90 1.40
C ASN A 35 -10.66 4.90 2.41
N VAL A 36 -10.78 6.17 2.04
CA VAL A 36 -10.92 7.27 2.97
C VAL A 36 -12.34 7.26 3.57
N ASP A 37 -13.27 6.51 2.98
CA ASP A 37 -14.63 6.27 3.46
C ASP A 37 -14.71 5.70 4.90
N PHE A 38 -13.60 5.23 5.48
CA PHE A 38 -13.52 4.94 6.92
C PHE A 38 -13.68 6.18 7.81
N ILE A 39 -13.32 7.35 7.29
CA ILE A 39 -13.33 8.64 7.98
C ILE A 39 -14.37 9.57 7.36
N TRP A 40 -14.56 9.51 6.04
CA TRP A 40 -15.38 10.46 5.30
C TRP A 40 -16.37 9.77 4.37
N PRO A 41 -17.64 9.56 4.78
CA PRO A 41 -18.63 8.98 3.88
C PRO A 41 -18.78 9.89 2.65
N ASN A 42 -18.75 9.28 1.44
CA ASN A 42 -18.78 9.94 0.13
C ASN A 42 -17.42 10.44 -0.36
N SER A 43 -16.33 9.70 -0.09
CA SER A 43 -15.06 10.00 -0.72
C SER A 43 -15.16 9.84 -2.25
N THR A 44 -14.38 10.64 -2.97
CA THR A 44 -14.24 10.51 -4.42
C THR A 44 -13.00 9.69 -4.72
N ILE A 45 -12.97 9.00 -5.87
CA ILE A 45 -11.78 8.25 -6.30
C ILE A 45 -10.50 9.11 -6.36
N VAL A 46 -10.65 10.41 -6.62
CA VAL A 46 -9.55 11.39 -6.62
C VAL A 46 -9.04 11.61 -5.19
N LEU A 47 -9.94 11.78 -4.22
CA LEU A 47 -9.59 11.92 -2.81
C LEU A 47 -8.87 10.67 -2.32
N ASP A 48 -9.46 9.50 -2.57
CA ASP A 48 -8.90 8.21 -2.19
C ASP A 48 -7.49 7.97 -2.74
N PHE A 49 -7.31 8.26 -4.04
CA PHE A 49 -6.00 8.18 -4.70
C PHE A 49 -5.00 9.16 -4.07
N THR A 50 -5.44 10.37 -3.70
CA THR A 50 -4.58 11.37 -3.06
C THR A 50 -4.09 10.92 -1.69
N TYR A 51 -4.94 10.29 -0.88
CA TYR A 51 -4.52 9.71 0.40
C TYR A 51 -3.52 8.56 0.21
N HIS A 52 -3.70 7.75 -0.83
CA HIS A 52 -2.75 6.68 -1.16
C HIS A 52 -1.41 7.24 -1.63
N LEU A 53 -1.45 8.30 -2.43
CA LEU A 53 -0.25 9.00 -2.86
C LEU A 53 0.50 9.60 -1.67
N LEU A 54 -0.22 10.21 -0.71
CA LEU A 54 0.36 10.74 0.52
C LEU A 54 1.00 9.64 1.38
N THR A 55 0.26 8.55 1.63
CA THR A 55 0.74 7.42 2.44
C THR A 55 1.96 6.76 1.78
N THR A 56 1.91 6.55 0.47
CA THR A 56 3.05 6.03 -0.32
C THR A 56 4.25 6.97 -0.24
N THR A 57 4.02 8.29 -0.28
CA THR A 57 5.07 9.30 -0.13
C THR A 57 5.75 9.17 1.23
N VAL A 58 4.98 9.09 2.32
CA VAL A 58 5.51 8.93 3.68
C VAL A 58 6.35 7.66 3.80
N ILE A 59 5.82 6.51 3.36
CA ILE A 59 6.54 5.23 3.35
C ILE A 59 7.85 5.35 2.56
N TYR A 60 7.79 5.93 1.36
CA TYR A 60 8.94 6.08 0.49
C TYR A 60 10.01 7.00 1.08
N VAL A 61 9.61 8.15 1.63
CA VAL A 61 10.52 9.13 2.24
C VAL A 61 11.23 8.53 3.46
N ILE A 62 10.50 7.83 4.34
CA ILE A 62 11.11 7.13 5.48
C ILE A 62 12.10 6.09 4.96
N PHE A 63 11.70 5.27 3.98
CA PHE A 63 12.56 4.23 3.42
C PHE A 63 13.89 4.74 2.85
N ILE A 64 13.87 5.82 2.07
CA ILE A 64 15.10 6.39 1.49
C ILE A 64 15.96 7.14 2.52
N SER A 65 15.35 7.64 3.59
CA SER A 65 16.06 8.34 4.67
C SER A 65 16.80 7.37 5.59
N LEU A 66 16.36 6.10 5.64
CA LEU A 66 16.99 5.08 6.45
C LEU A 66 18.34 4.61 5.86
N PRO A 67 19.36 4.39 6.71
CA PRO A 67 20.58 3.70 6.30
C PRO A 67 20.29 2.32 5.71
N ALA A 68 21.09 1.90 4.71
CA ALA A 68 20.86 0.67 3.93
C ALA A 68 20.79 -0.63 4.77
N ARG A 69 21.40 -0.63 5.97
CA ARG A 69 21.33 -1.73 6.95
C ARG A 69 19.94 -1.87 7.59
N TYR A 70 19.23 -0.76 7.81
CA TYR A 70 17.90 -0.74 8.43
C TYR A 70 16.77 -0.90 7.42
N GLN A 71 17.02 -0.66 6.13
CA GLN A 71 15.99 -0.79 5.08
C GLN A 71 15.38 -2.19 4.98
N LYS A 72 16.15 -3.25 5.23
CA LYS A 72 15.61 -4.63 5.28
C LYS A 72 14.63 -4.81 6.43
N ILE A 73 15.04 -4.37 7.63
CA ILE A 73 14.22 -4.43 8.84
C ILE A 73 12.95 -3.60 8.62
N TYR A 74 13.08 -2.40 8.06
CA TYR A 74 11.95 -1.54 7.74
C TYR A 74 10.93 -2.23 6.82
N ILE A 75 11.35 -2.91 5.76
CA ILE A 75 10.43 -3.64 4.87
C ILE A 75 9.69 -4.74 5.63
N VAL A 76 10.39 -5.50 6.47
CA VAL A 76 9.78 -6.57 7.28
C VAL A 76 8.79 -5.98 8.29
N SER A 77 9.18 -4.89 8.98
CA SER A 77 8.28 -4.19 9.91
C SER A 77 7.07 -3.63 9.19
N LEU A 78 7.24 -3.05 8.00
CA LEU A 78 6.16 -2.53 7.18
C LEU A 78 5.16 -3.64 6.83
N PHE A 79 5.63 -4.86 6.54
CA PHE A 79 4.75 -6.01 6.31
C PHE A 79 3.83 -6.29 7.50
N PHE A 80 4.40 -6.45 8.70
CA PHE A 80 3.59 -6.71 9.89
C PHE A 80 2.64 -5.56 10.23
N ILE A 81 3.08 -4.31 10.05
CA ILE A 81 2.22 -3.13 10.20
C ILE A 81 1.05 -3.20 9.22
N THR A 82 1.30 -3.46 7.93
CA THR A 82 0.24 -3.56 6.91
C THR A 82 -0.72 -4.71 7.19
N LEU A 83 -0.22 -5.84 7.69
CA LEU A 83 -1.05 -6.98 8.06
C LEU A 83 -1.95 -6.64 9.25
N PHE A 84 -1.43 -5.94 10.26
CA PHE A 84 -2.22 -5.51 11.40
C PHE A 84 -3.24 -4.43 11.03
N LEU A 85 -2.86 -3.49 10.15
CA LEU A 85 -3.75 -2.48 9.61
C LEU A 85 -4.97 -3.08 8.90
N TYR A 86 -4.83 -4.21 8.20
CA TYR A 86 -5.97 -4.90 7.59
C TYR A 86 -7.09 -5.18 8.60
N PHE A 87 -6.74 -5.76 9.76
CA PHE A 87 -7.72 -6.09 10.79
C PHE A 87 -8.29 -4.84 11.43
N ILE A 88 -7.46 -3.84 11.74
CA ILE A 88 -7.93 -2.56 12.29
C ILE A 88 -8.94 -1.92 11.33
N LEU A 89 -8.56 -1.71 10.07
CA LEU A 89 -9.39 -1.06 9.06
C LEU A 89 -10.69 -1.82 8.84
N SER A 90 -10.64 -3.16 8.83
CA SER A 90 -11.84 -4.00 8.73
C SER A 90 -12.77 -3.83 9.94
N THR A 91 -12.23 -3.65 11.15
CA THR A 91 -13.04 -3.49 12.37
C THR A 91 -13.67 -2.10 12.51
N ILE A 92 -13.01 -1.05 12.03
CA ILE A 92 -13.53 0.34 12.10
C ILE A 92 -14.33 0.73 10.85
N ALA A 93 -14.56 -0.21 9.94
CA ALA A 93 -15.27 0.00 8.70
C ALA A 93 -16.73 0.44 8.93
N ILE A 94 -17.08 1.66 8.49
CA ILE A 94 -18.47 2.14 8.51
C ILE A 94 -19.34 1.27 7.59
N GLN A 95 -18.81 0.86 6.43
CA GLN A 95 -19.47 -0.07 5.52
C GLN A 95 -19.00 -1.50 5.79
N SER A 96 -19.96 -2.41 5.91
CA SER A 96 -19.67 -3.83 6.12
C SER A 96 -18.81 -4.38 4.98
N PHE A 97 -17.66 -4.93 5.35
CA PHE A 97 -16.72 -5.52 4.42
C PHE A 97 -16.59 -7.02 4.69
N PRO A 98 -16.75 -7.89 3.69
CA PRO A 98 -16.65 -9.31 3.92
C PRO A 98 -15.18 -9.68 4.14
N ILE A 99 -14.84 -10.05 5.38
CA ILE A 99 -13.53 -10.63 5.72
C ILE A 99 -13.49 -12.03 5.12
N THR A 100 -13.03 -12.11 3.89
CA THR A 100 -12.86 -13.38 3.16
C THR A 100 -11.40 -13.76 3.10
N ILE A 101 -11.14 -15.06 2.91
CA ILE A 101 -9.78 -15.54 2.68
C ILE A 101 -9.18 -14.96 1.39
N TRP A 102 -10.01 -14.67 0.39
CA TRP A 102 -9.61 -14.03 -0.86
C TRP A 102 -9.21 -12.57 -0.65
N ALA A 103 -9.94 -11.82 0.17
CA ALA A 103 -9.55 -10.45 0.51
C ALA A 103 -8.24 -10.43 1.31
N LEU A 104 -8.13 -11.25 2.36
CA LEU A 104 -6.91 -11.31 3.17
C LEU A 104 -5.69 -11.76 2.33
N SER A 105 -5.84 -12.78 1.49
CA SER A 105 -4.74 -13.23 0.63
C SER A 105 -4.34 -12.18 -0.40
N GLY A 106 -5.31 -11.49 -1.03
CA GLY A 106 -5.01 -10.39 -1.93
C GLY A 106 -4.31 -9.23 -1.24
N TRP A 107 -4.74 -8.87 -0.04
CA TRP A 107 -4.06 -7.87 0.79
C TRP A 107 -2.59 -8.24 1.01
N ILE A 108 -2.33 -9.47 1.45
CA ILE A 108 -0.97 -9.96 1.68
C ILE A 108 -0.14 -9.93 0.39
N VAL A 109 -0.66 -10.47 -0.71
CA VAL A 109 0.04 -10.56 -2.00
C VAL A 109 0.38 -9.17 -2.53
N ILE A 110 -0.58 -8.25 -2.56
CA ILE A 110 -0.40 -6.88 -3.06
C ILE A 110 0.70 -6.16 -2.26
N HIS A 111 0.67 -6.27 -0.92
CA HIS A 111 1.64 -5.60 -0.06
C HIS A 111 3.03 -6.22 -0.16
N LEU A 112 3.14 -7.55 -0.33
CA LEU A 112 4.42 -8.20 -0.62
C LEU A 112 5.00 -7.72 -1.95
N LEU A 113 4.18 -7.64 -3.01
CA LEU A 113 4.63 -7.13 -4.31
C LEU A 113 5.06 -5.66 -4.23
N PHE A 114 4.29 -4.82 -3.52
CA PHE A 114 4.65 -3.43 -3.25
C PHE A 114 6.00 -3.33 -2.53
N MET A 115 6.24 -4.16 -1.52
CA MET A 115 7.50 -4.18 -0.77
C MET A 115 8.67 -4.67 -1.60
N MET A 116 8.46 -5.67 -2.47
CA MET A 116 9.46 -6.11 -3.44
C MET A 116 9.84 -4.97 -4.38
N LEU A 117 8.84 -4.25 -4.91
CA LEU A 117 9.05 -3.10 -5.79
C LEU A 117 9.79 -1.96 -5.04
N LEU A 118 9.39 -1.64 -3.82
CA LEU A 118 10.07 -0.68 -2.96
C LEU A 118 11.54 -1.07 -2.72
N ALA A 119 11.81 -2.36 -2.47
CA ALA A 119 13.15 -2.89 -2.26
C ALA A 119 14.05 -2.78 -3.50
N THR A 120 13.49 -2.77 -4.72
CA THR A 120 14.28 -2.52 -5.94
C THR A 120 14.91 -1.12 -5.92
N TYR A 121 14.22 -0.14 -5.33
CA TYR A 121 14.72 1.23 -5.23
C TYR A 121 15.84 1.41 -4.19
N ARG A 122 15.99 0.47 -3.25
CA ARG A 122 17.15 0.40 -2.35
C ARG A 122 18.46 0.20 -3.11
N LYS A 123 18.46 -0.73 -4.09
CA LYS A 123 19.66 -1.05 -4.88
C LYS A 123 20.18 0.15 -5.67
N THR A 124 19.30 1.04 -6.14
CA THR A 124 19.72 2.23 -6.89
C THR A 124 20.44 3.27 -6.01
N TYR A 125 20.16 3.31 -4.70
CA TYR A 125 20.74 4.33 -3.82
C TYR A 125 22.09 3.91 -3.26
N THR A 126 22.26 2.63 -2.92
CA THR A 126 23.53 2.09 -2.43
C THR A 126 24.68 2.17 -3.44
N HIS A 127 24.37 2.31 -4.73
CA HIS A 127 25.38 2.43 -5.79
C HIS A 127 25.84 3.87 -6.07
N LYS A 128 25.23 4.87 -5.39
CA LYS A 128 25.50 6.29 -5.59
C LYS A 128 26.18 6.97 -4.40
N LYS A 129 26.49 6.22 -3.34
CA LYS A 129 27.35 6.66 -2.23
C LYS A 129 28.63 5.85 -2.28
#